data_AF-A0A257XLQ2-F1
#
_entry.id   AF-A0A257XLQ2-F1
#
_cell.length_a   1.000
_cell.length_b   1.000
_cell.length_c   1.000
_cell.angle_alpha   90.00
_cell.angle_beta   90.00
_cell.angle_gamma   90.00
#
_symmetry.space_group_name_H-M   'P 1'
#
loop_
_entity.id
_entity.type
_entity.pdbx_description
1 polymer ?
#
loop_
_entity_poly.entity_id
_entity_poly.type
_entity_poly.pdbx_seq_one_letter_code
_entity_poly.pdbx_strand_id
1 'polypeptide(L)'
;MGSAKSKSLLPSVEQFSNELWLVHGLADRTIDAYRADLVNFGSWLTQHNGQSLLQAQNLDIEAWLASLLERKISARSVARYTASLRRFYQYLSTNGQVAKDPTMRLGKIKIPHRLPNTPTQDEVASLLDITDLNSHQGLRDKAMLELLYATGIRATELSDLKVEDFDFKNRVIRVCGKGN
;
A
#
# COMPACT_ATOMS: atom_id res chain seq x y z
N MET A 1 14.86 29.70 -13.69
CA MET A 1 15.70 28.53 -13.34
C MET A 1 14.78 27.32 -13.14
N GLY A 2 14.91 26.34 -14.02
CA GLY A 2 14.59 24.91 -13.79
C GLY A 2 13.17 24.52 -13.37
N SER A 3 12.21 24.59 -14.29
CA SER A 3 10.92 23.89 -14.16
C SER A 3 11.16 22.39 -13.97
N ALA A 4 10.61 21.82 -12.90
CA ALA A 4 10.61 20.40 -12.62
C ALA A 4 9.92 19.68 -13.78
N LYS A 5 10.71 18.96 -14.59
CA LYS A 5 10.16 18.05 -15.61
C LYS A 5 9.22 17.08 -14.89
N SER A 6 7.92 17.21 -15.15
CA SER A 6 6.93 16.19 -14.86
C SER A 6 7.51 14.86 -15.35
N LYS A 7 7.85 13.95 -14.43
CA LYS A 7 8.23 12.57 -14.76
C LYS A 7 7.00 11.94 -15.39
N SER A 8 6.85 12.08 -16.71
CA SER A 8 5.85 11.35 -17.47
C SER A 8 6.05 9.87 -17.15
N LEU A 9 5.06 9.25 -16.51
CA LEU A 9 5.13 7.82 -16.31
C LEU A 9 5.19 7.12 -17.66
N LEU A 10 5.90 5.99 -17.70
CA LEU A 10 5.95 5.18 -18.89
C LEU A 10 4.50 4.78 -19.26
N PRO A 11 4.09 4.89 -20.53
CA PRO A 11 2.73 4.56 -20.97
C PRO A 11 2.27 3.16 -20.53
N SER A 12 3.19 2.20 -20.48
CA SER A 12 2.92 0.83 -20.01
C SER A 12 2.50 0.76 -18.53
N VAL A 13 3.02 1.64 -17.67
CA VAL A 13 2.65 1.70 -16.24
C VAL A 13 1.24 2.29 -16.08
N GLU A 14 0.87 3.26 -16.90
CA GLU A 14 -0.48 3.85 -16.88
C GLU A 14 -1.52 2.86 -17.41
N GLN A 15 -1.23 2.20 -18.54
CA GLN A 15 -2.09 1.13 -19.06
C GLN A 15 -2.28 -0.01 -18.06
N PHE A 16 -1.20 -0.44 -17.41
CA PHE A 16 -1.27 -1.42 -16.33
C PHE A 16 -2.14 -0.94 -15.16
N SER A 17 -2.00 0.31 -14.75
CA SER A 17 -2.79 0.89 -13.65
C SER A 17 -4.28 0.91 -14.00
N ASN A 18 -4.62 1.27 -15.24
CA ASN A 18 -5.99 1.26 -15.75
C ASN A 18 -6.56 -0.17 -15.80
N GLU A 19 -5.78 -1.15 -16.22
CA GLU A 19 -6.18 -2.57 -16.21
C GLU A 19 -6.48 -3.06 -14.80
N LEU A 20 -5.63 -2.73 -13.82
CA LEU A 20 -5.86 -3.09 -12.42
C LEU A 20 -7.14 -2.49 -11.85
N TRP A 21 -7.45 -1.26 -12.24
CA TRP A 21 -8.66 -0.58 -11.82
C TRP A 21 -9.90 -1.20 -12.49
N LEU A 22 -9.88 -1.28 -13.82
CA LEU A 22 -11.05 -1.66 -14.64
C LEU A 22 -11.40 -3.15 -14.55
N VAL A 23 -10.39 -4.03 -14.63
CA VAL A 23 -10.61 -5.48 -14.72
C VAL A 23 -10.58 -6.15 -13.36
N HIS A 24 -9.74 -5.64 -12.46
CA HIS A 24 -9.50 -6.29 -11.16
C HIS A 24 -10.11 -5.54 -9.97
N GLY A 25 -10.69 -4.35 -10.17
CA GLY A 25 -11.33 -3.57 -9.10
C GLY A 25 -10.39 -3.27 -7.92
N LEU A 26 -9.08 -3.11 -8.19
CA LEU A 26 -8.14 -2.82 -7.11
C LEU A 26 -8.39 -1.42 -6.54
N ALA A 27 -8.27 -1.29 -5.22
CA ALA A 27 -8.33 0.00 -4.56
C ALA A 27 -7.21 0.92 -5.04
N ASP A 28 -7.51 2.21 -5.19
CA ASP A 28 -6.57 3.25 -5.67
C ASP A 28 -5.24 3.23 -4.92
N ARG A 29 -5.27 3.08 -3.58
CA ARG A 29 -4.06 3.01 -2.76
C ARG A 29 -3.14 1.85 -3.13
N THR A 30 -3.69 0.73 -3.58
CA THR A 30 -2.89 -0.41 -4.05
C THR A 30 -2.30 -0.13 -5.42
N ILE A 31 -3.07 0.49 -6.32
CA ILE A 31 -2.60 0.91 -7.65
C ILE A 31 -1.48 1.95 -7.52
N ASP A 32 -1.65 2.96 -6.69
CA ASP A 32 -0.64 3.99 -6.41
C ASP A 32 0.64 3.39 -5.84
N ALA A 33 0.51 2.43 -4.93
CA ALA A 33 1.66 1.72 -4.38
C ALA A 33 2.43 0.96 -5.46
N TYR A 34 1.74 0.27 -6.37
CA TYR A 34 2.38 -0.44 -7.48
C TYR A 34 3.00 0.53 -8.48
N ARG A 35 2.32 1.64 -8.79
CA ARG A 35 2.83 2.70 -9.66
C ARG A 35 4.14 3.29 -9.10
N ALA A 36 4.16 3.64 -7.82
CA ALA A 36 5.34 4.16 -7.16
C ALA A 36 6.50 3.15 -7.18
N ASP A 37 6.21 1.86 -6.95
CA ASP A 37 7.19 0.79 -7.01
C ASP A 37 7.83 0.66 -8.39
N LEU A 38 7.02 0.68 -9.45
CA LEU A 38 7.48 0.58 -10.84
C LEU A 38 8.29 1.81 -11.26
N VAL A 39 7.90 3.00 -10.81
CA VAL A 39 8.69 4.24 -11.04
C VAL A 39 10.03 4.16 -10.34
N ASN A 40 10.08 3.64 -9.11
CA ASN A 40 11.32 3.48 -8.35
C ASN A 40 12.27 2.49 -9.03
N PHE A 41 11.76 1.33 -9.46
CA PHE A 41 12.56 0.34 -10.18
C PHE A 41 13.02 0.87 -11.54
N GLY A 42 12.12 1.49 -12.33
CA GLY A 42 12.46 2.07 -13.62
C GLY A 42 13.52 3.17 -13.50
N SER A 43 13.42 4.02 -12.47
CA SER A 43 14.44 5.05 -12.19
C SER A 43 15.79 4.41 -11.87
N TRP A 44 15.81 3.31 -11.11
CA TRP A 44 17.03 2.58 -10.78
C TRP A 44 17.65 1.91 -12.01
N LEU A 45 16.86 1.26 -12.87
CA LEU A 45 17.33 0.65 -14.12
C LEU A 45 18.02 1.68 -15.02
N THR A 46 17.35 2.81 -15.25
CA THR A 46 17.90 3.87 -16.10
C THR A 46 19.23 4.39 -15.56
N GLN A 47 19.40 4.47 -14.24
CA GLN A 47 20.66 4.88 -13.61
C GLN A 47 21.73 3.78 -13.65
N HIS A 48 21.33 2.51 -13.51
CA HIS A 48 22.25 1.39 -13.39
C HIS A 48 22.84 0.96 -14.74
N ASN A 49 22.01 0.85 -15.78
CA ASN A 49 22.41 0.33 -17.07
C ASN A 49 21.73 1.02 -18.28
N GLY A 50 20.98 2.11 -18.04
CA GLY A 50 20.29 2.86 -19.09
C GLY A 50 19.04 2.17 -19.67
N GLN A 51 18.62 1.03 -19.12
CA GLN A 51 17.48 0.29 -19.63
C GLN A 51 16.15 0.84 -19.12
N SER A 52 15.09 0.53 -19.87
CA SER A 52 13.71 0.76 -19.49
C SER A 52 13.07 -0.48 -18.85
N LEU A 53 11.89 -0.32 -18.25
CA LEU A 53 11.13 -1.45 -17.69
C LEU A 53 10.86 -2.57 -18.70
N LEU A 54 10.69 -2.25 -19.99
CA LEU A 54 10.41 -3.24 -21.04
C LEU A 54 11.64 -4.06 -21.44
N GLN A 55 12.85 -3.57 -21.13
CA GLN A 55 14.12 -4.21 -21.46
C GLN A 55 14.72 -4.96 -20.28
N ALA A 56 14.15 -4.81 -19.08
CA ALA A 56 14.68 -5.39 -17.86
C ALA A 56 14.75 -6.91 -17.95
N GLN A 57 15.87 -7.46 -17.46
CA GLN A 57 16.11 -8.88 -17.37
C GLN A 57 16.02 -9.35 -15.92
N ASN A 58 15.99 -10.67 -15.73
CA ASN A 58 15.94 -11.29 -14.41
C ASN A 58 17.12 -10.85 -13.52
N LEU A 59 18.32 -10.70 -14.10
CA LEU A 59 19.51 -10.23 -13.38
C LEU A 59 19.37 -8.80 -12.86
N ASP A 60 18.72 -7.91 -13.62
CA ASP A 60 18.52 -6.52 -13.18
C ASP A 60 17.57 -6.45 -11.99
N ILE A 61 16.53 -7.28 -11.98
CA ILE A 61 15.59 -7.37 -10.86
C ILE A 61 16.29 -7.93 -9.62
N GLU A 62 17.11 -8.97 -9.77
CA GLU A 62 17.87 -9.55 -8.66
C GLU A 62 18.88 -8.54 -8.09
N ALA A 63 19.61 -7.83 -8.94
CA ALA A 63 20.53 -6.77 -8.55
C ALA A 63 19.80 -5.62 -7.82
N TRP A 64 18.62 -5.22 -8.30
CA TRP A 64 17.84 -4.21 -7.61
C TRP A 64 17.36 -4.69 -6.24
N LEU A 65 16.78 -5.89 -6.14
CA LEU A 65 16.32 -6.44 -4.86
C LEU A 65 17.48 -6.61 -3.86
N ALA A 66 18.67 -7.02 -4.33
CA ALA A 66 19.88 -7.07 -3.51
C ALA A 66 20.25 -5.67 -2.98
N SER A 67 20.24 -4.64 -3.84
CA SER A 67 20.52 -3.26 -3.42
C SER A 67 19.53 -2.73 -2.37
N LEU A 68 18.27 -3.19 -2.39
CA LEU A 68 17.27 -2.83 -1.37
C LEU A 68 17.60 -3.45 -0.01
N LEU A 69 18.08 -4.70 -0.01
CA LEU A 69 18.50 -5.39 1.21
C LEU A 69 19.75 -4.75 1.82
N GLU A 70 20.72 -4.36 1.00
CA GLU A 70 21.91 -3.61 1.44
C GLU A 70 21.54 -2.28 2.09
N ARG A 71 20.52 -1.61 1.55
CA ARG A 71 19.93 -0.37 2.12
C ARG A 71 19.04 -0.61 3.34
N LYS A 72 18.98 -1.84 3.86
CA LYS A 72 18.18 -2.25 5.02
C LYS A 72 16.68 -1.94 4.86
N ILE A 73 16.17 -1.97 3.62
CA ILE A 73 14.74 -1.86 3.36
C ILE A 73 14.03 -3.08 3.97
N SER A 74 12.88 -2.85 4.60
CA SER A 74 12.17 -3.92 5.31
C SER A 74 11.79 -5.07 4.38
N ALA A 75 11.83 -6.32 4.87
CA ALA A 75 11.41 -7.50 4.11
C ALA A 75 9.97 -7.39 3.59
N ARG A 76 9.08 -6.69 4.31
CA ARG A 76 7.71 -6.41 3.87
C ARG A 76 7.69 -5.50 2.64
N SER A 77 8.52 -4.46 2.64
CA SER A 77 8.65 -3.57 1.47
C SER A 77 9.24 -4.31 0.27
N VAL A 78 10.28 -5.13 0.48
CA VAL A 78 10.87 -5.96 -0.58
C VAL A 78 9.85 -6.94 -1.16
N ALA A 79 9.08 -7.63 -0.32
CA ALA A 79 8.03 -8.52 -0.78
C ALA A 79 6.93 -7.80 -1.59
N ARG A 80 6.56 -6.57 -1.18
CA ARG A 80 5.64 -5.72 -1.93
C ARG A 80 6.21 -5.34 -3.29
N TYR A 81 7.47 -4.89 -3.34
CA TYR A 81 8.15 -4.62 -4.62
C TYR A 81 8.15 -5.84 -5.54
N THR A 82 8.48 -7.03 -5.02
CA THR A 82 8.43 -8.28 -5.80
C THR A 82 7.03 -8.59 -6.32
N ALA A 83 5.98 -8.34 -5.52
CA ALA A 83 4.60 -8.54 -5.94
C ALA A 83 4.19 -7.55 -7.05
N SER A 84 4.55 -6.27 -6.91
CA SER A 84 4.32 -5.22 -7.91
C SER A 84 4.99 -5.59 -9.24
N LEU A 85 6.26 -6.00 -9.21
CA LEU A 85 7.00 -6.42 -10.40
C LEU A 85 6.37 -7.64 -11.07
N ARG A 86 6.07 -8.70 -10.31
CA ARG A 86 5.45 -9.91 -10.87
C ARG A 86 4.16 -9.60 -11.59
N ARG A 87 3.27 -8.83 -10.95
CA ARG A 87 1.98 -8.51 -11.55
C ARG A 87 2.12 -7.67 -12.82
N PHE A 88 3.05 -6.72 -12.82
CA PHE A 88 3.35 -5.90 -13.98
C PHE A 88 3.94 -6.70 -15.14
N TYR A 89 4.95 -7.53 -14.91
CA TYR A 89 5.56 -8.32 -15.98
C TYR A 89 4.67 -9.45 -16.50
N GLN A 90 3.79 -10.01 -15.66
CA GLN A 90 2.73 -10.92 -16.10
C GLN A 90 1.74 -10.22 -17.04
N TYR A 91 1.32 -8.99 -16.71
CA TYR A 91 0.50 -8.16 -17.58
C TYR A 91 1.20 -7.88 -18.92
N LEU A 92 2.47 -7.44 -18.88
CA LEU A 92 3.23 -7.16 -20.09
C LEU A 92 3.39 -8.40 -20.99
N SER A 93 3.66 -9.56 -20.39
CA SER A 93 3.82 -10.82 -21.12
C SER A 93 2.51 -11.30 -21.73
N THR A 94 1.39 -11.14 -21.02
CA THR A 94 0.05 -11.51 -21.49
C THR A 94 -0.39 -10.63 -22.66
N ASN A 95 0.01 -9.34 -22.64
CA ASN A 95 -0.28 -8.37 -23.70
C ASN A 95 0.79 -8.34 -24.81
N GLY A 96 1.71 -9.31 -24.83
CA GLY A 96 2.75 -9.42 -25.85
C GLY A 96 3.77 -8.27 -25.89
N GLN A 97 3.82 -7.43 -24.86
CA GLN A 97 4.76 -6.30 -24.76
C GLN A 97 6.18 -6.73 -24.39
N VAL A 98 6.31 -7.89 -23.74
CA VAL A 98 7.60 -8.57 -23.51
C VAL A 98 7.49 -10.03 -23.91
N ALA A 99 8.56 -10.59 -24.49
CA ALA A 99 8.57 -11.97 -24.96
C ALA A 99 8.52 -13.00 -23.82
N LYS A 100 9.08 -12.64 -22.65
CA LYS A 100 9.14 -13.51 -21.48
C LYS A 100 9.13 -12.68 -20.22
N ASP A 101 8.37 -13.12 -19.22
CA ASP A 101 8.34 -12.51 -17.89
C ASP A 101 9.70 -12.72 -17.16
N PRO A 102 10.47 -11.65 -16.87
CA PRO A 102 11.75 -11.72 -16.16
C PRO A 102 11.61 -12.07 -14.67
N THR A 103 10.40 -12.07 -14.11
CA THR A 103 10.13 -12.35 -12.70
C THR A 103 9.88 -13.83 -12.39
N MET A 104 9.76 -14.66 -13.43
CA MET A 104 9.40 -16.09 -13.31
C MET A 104 10.31 -16.90 -12.39
N ARG A 105 11.59 -16.51 -12.29
CA ARG A 105 12.60 -17.20 -11.46
C ARG A 105 12.78 -16.60 -10.08
N LEU A 106 12.10 -15.49 -9.76
CA LEU A 106 12.25 -14.84 -8.46
C LEU A 106 11.73 -15.75 -7.36
N GLY A 107 12.53 -15.93 -6.31
CA GLY A 107 12.09 -16.61 -5.08
C GLY A 107 10.98 -15.84 -4.36
N LYS A 108 10.24 -16.53 -3.49
CA LYS A 108 9.33 -15.84 -2.56
C LYS A 108 10.15 -15.20 -1.45
N ILE A 109 9.98 -13.89 -1.23
CA ILE A 109 10.55 -13.20 -0.07
C ILE A 109 9.79 -13.66 1.18
N LYS A 110 10.49 -14.30 2.12
CA LYS A 110 9.92 -14.70 3.41
C LYS A 110 9.75 -13.46 4.29
N ILE A 111 8.51 -13.12 4.60
CA ILE A 111 8.20 -12.08 5.59
C ILE A 111 8.13 -12.77 6.95
N PRO A 112 8.98 -12.41 7.93
CA PRO A 112 8.85 -12.96 9.27
C PRO A 112 7.50 -12.53 9.85
N HIS A 113 6.70 -13.51 10.29
CA HIS A 113 5.45 -13.25 10.95
C HIS A 113 5.75 -12.76 12.37
N ARG A 114 5.51 -11.47 12.63
CA ARG A 114 5.43 -10.99 14.02
C ARG A 114 3.98 -11.11 14.46
N LEU A 115 3.75 -11.71 15.61
CA LEU A 115 2.45 -11.62 16.26
C LEU A 115 2.22 -10.14 16.64
N PRO A 116 1.01 -9.60 16.45
CA PRO A 116 0.68 -8.29 16.98
C PRO A 116 0.88 -8.29 18.50
N ASN A 117 1.48 -7.22 19.04
CA ASN A 117 1.42 -6.99 20.47
C ASN A 117 0.00 -6.52 20.80
N THR A 118 -0.72 -7.28 21.62
CA THR A 118 -2.02 -6.87 22.13
C THR A 118 -1.80 -5.94 23.32
N PRO A 119 -2.35 -4.72 23.31
CA PRO A 119 -2.21 -3.82 24.45
C PRO A 119 -2.91 -4.42 25.67
N THR A 120 -2.36 -4.19 26.86
CA THR A 120 -3.03 -4.56 28.12
C THR A 120 -4.20 -3.62 28.41
N GLN A 121 -5.08 -4.02 29.32
CA GLN A 121 -6.19 -3.17 29.75
C GLN A 121 -5.70 -1.83 30.31
N ASP A 122 -4.58 -1.84 31.07
CA ASP A 122 -3.99 -0.64 31.65
C ASP A 122 -3.39 0.30 30.60
N GLU A 123 -2.77 -0.26 29.55
CA GLU A 123 -2.25 0.51 28.41
C GLU A 123 -3.39 1.18 27.63
N VAL A 124 -4.51 0.48 27.46
CA VAL A 124 -5.71 1.05 26.83
C VAL A 124 -6.33 2.15 27.70
N ALA A 125 -6.48 1.90 29.01
CA ALA A 125 -7.00 2.91 29.94
C ALA A 125 -6.13 4.18 29.94
N SER A 126 -4.81 4.01 30.00
CA SER A 126 -3.85 5.12 29.94
C SER A 126 -3.96 5.88 28.62
N LEU A 127 -4.12 5.20 27.49
CA LEU A 127 -4.32 5.82 26.17
C LEU A 127 -5.63 6.60 26.10
N LEU A 128 -6.67 6.12 26.77
CA LEU A 128 -7.99 6.74 26.82
C LEU A 128 -8.04 7.97 27.73
N ASP A 129 -7.09 8.12 28.66
CA ASP A 129 -7.07 9.22 29.64
C ASP A 129 -6.22 10.42 29.21
N ILE A 130 -5.47 10.34 28.11
CA ILE A 130 -4.61 11.44 27.62
C ILE A 130 -5.38 12.61 26.98
N THR A 131 -6.68 12.45 26.70
CA THR A 131 -7.45 13.42 25.91
C THR A 131 -8.00 14.56 26.76
N ASP A 132 -7.75 15.81 26.36
CA ASP A 132 -8.31 17.00 27.04
C ASP A 132 -9.81 17.14 26.78
N LEU A 133 -10.62 16.76 27.78
CA LEU A 133 -12.08 16.80 27.72
C LEU A 133 -12.66 18.22 27.70
N ASN A 134 -11.85 19.26 27.91
CA ASN A 134 -12.30 20.65 27.82
C ASN A 134 -12.22 21.22 26.39
N SER A 135 -11.63 20.47 25.46
CA SER A 135 -11.51 20.87 24.06
C SER A 135 -12.42 20.02 23.17
N HIS A 136 -12.98 20.63 22.11
CA HIS A 136 -13.74 19.88 21.10
C HIS A 136 -12.90 18.79 20.44
N GLN A 137 -11.61 19.02 20.28
CA GLN A 137 -10.68 18.04 19.73
C GLN A 137 -10.50 16.85 20.67
N GLY A 138 -10.29 17.06 21.96
CA GLY A 138 -10.12 15.97 22.92
C GLY A 138 -11.41 15.18 23.13
N LEU A 139 -12.59 15.81 23.13
CA LEU A 139 -13.87 15.09 23.14
C LEU A 139 -14.05 14.19 21.91
N ARG A 140 -13.68 14.69 20.72
CA ARG A 140 -13.71 13.89 19.48
C ARG A 140 -12.74 12.72 19.56
N ASP A 141 -11.49 12.98 19.93
CA ASP A 141 -10.43 11.98 19.96
C ASP A 141 -10.75 10.88 20.99
N LYS A 142 -11.33 11.24 22.15
CA LYS A 142 -11.85 10.31 23.14
C LYS A 142 -12.95 9.42 22.57
N ALA A 143 -13.97 10.00 21.93
CA ALA A 143 -15.06 9.25 21.32
C ALA A 143 -14.55 8.28 20.23
N MET A 144 -13.58 8.72 19.41
CA MET A 144 -12.93 7.90 18.40
C MET A 144 -12.19 6.70 19.00
N LEU A 145 -11.42 6.90 20.06
CA LEU A 145 -10.69 5.82 20.74
C LEU A 145 -11.62 4.83 21.44
N GLU A 146 -12.66 5.31 22.12
CA GLU A 146 -13.68 4.47 22.75
C GLU A 146 -14.42 3.60 21.71
N LEU A 147 -14.77 4.19 20.55
CA LEU A 147 -15.39 3.44 19.45
C LEU A 147 -14.45 2.38 18.86
N LEU A 148 -13.18 2.72 18.63
CA LEU A 148 -12.15 1.77 18.18
C LEU A 148 -12.04 0.59 19.14
N TYR A 149 -11.96 0.86 20.44
CA TYR A 149 -11.82 -0.16 21.46
C TYR A 149 -13.07 -1.04 21.61
N ALA A 150 -14.26 -0.42 21.65
CA ALA A 150 -15.52 -1.13 21.89
C ALA A 150 -16.00 -1.96 20.69
N THR A 151 -15.72 -1.52 19.46
CA THR A 151 -16.30 -2.13 18.25
C THR A 151 -15.28 -2.85 17.37
N GLY A 152 -13.99 -2.53 17.49
CA GLY A 152 -12.95 -3.03 16.59
C GLY A 152 -13.08 -2.50 15.15
N ILE A 153 -13.83 -1.41 14.93
CA ILE A 153 -13.93 -0.72 13.64
C ILE A 153 -12.54 -0.31 13.13
N ARG A 154 -12.31 -0.29 11.81
CA ARG A 154 -11.02 0.16 11.25
C ARG A 154 -10.92 1.69 11.32
N ALA A 155 -9.70 2.21 11.41
CA ALA A 155 -9.47 3.66 11.46
C ALA A 155 -10.07 4.43 10.26
N THR A 156 -10.03 3.86 9.06
CA THR A 156 -10.64 4.47 7.86
C THR A 156 -12.16 4.41 7.91
N GLU A 157 -12.72 3.30 8.39
CA GLU A 157 -14.17 3.16 8.56
C GLU A 157 -14.69 4.17 9.59
N LEU A 158 -13.97 4.36 10.70
CA LEU A 158 -14.27 5.37 11.72
C LEU A 158 -14.17 6.80 11.18
N SER A 159 -13.13 7.12 10.40
CA SER A 159 -12.95 8.48 9.86
C SER A 159 -14.01 8.86 8.82
N ASP A 160 -14.61 7.87 8.18
CA ASP A 160 -15.62 8.07 7.13
C ASP A 160 -17.06 8.07 7.69
N LEU A 161 -17.24 7.76 8.98
CA LEU A 161 -18.56 7.77 9.64
C LEU A 161 -19.18 9.16 9.62
N LYS A 162 -20.48 9.18 9.33
CA LYS A 162 -21.34 10.36 9.42
C LYS A 162 -22.30 10.23 10.58
N VAL A 163 -22.87 11.36 11.02
CA VAL A 163 -23.87 11.39 12.10
C VAL A 163 -25.09 10.51 11.77
N GLU A 164 -25.46 10.40 10.49
CA GLU A 164 -26.56 9.56 10.00
C GLU A 164 -26.31 8.05 10.13
N ASP A 165 -25.06 7.63 10.29
CA ASP A 165 -24.71 6.22 10.48
C ASP A 165 -24.98 5.73 11.92
N PHE A 166 -25.25 6.66 12.85
CA PHE A 166 -25.52 6.36 14.26
C PHE A 166 -27.02 6.24 14.52
N ASP A 167 -27.44 5.06 14.99
CA ASP A 167 -28.73 4.89 15.64
C ASP A 167 -28.53 4.89 17.15
N PHE A 168 -28.60 6.09 17.74
CA PHE A 168 -28.43 6.27 19.18
C PHE A 168 -29.52 5.59 20.02
N LYS A 169 -30.71 5.36 19.44
CA LYS A 169 -31.81 4.69 20.13
C LYS A 169 -31.52 3.20 20.29
N ASN A 170 -31.05 2.57 19.22
CA ASN A 170 -30.72 1.15 19.22
C ASN A 170 -29.26 0.87 19.59
N ARG A 171 -28.44 1.91 19.81
CA ARG A 171 -27.01 1.85 20.13
C ARG A 171 -26.20 1.05 19.10
N VAL A 172 -26.51 1.25 17.83
CA VAL A 172 -25.81 0.60 16.71
C VAL A 172 -25.26 1.65 15.76
N ILE A 173 -24.17 1.28 15.07
CA ILE A 173 -23.51 2.10 14.05
C ILE A 173 -23.47 1.29 12.76
N ARG A 174 -23.84 1.92 11.65
CA ARG A 174 -23.71 1.33 10.32
C ARG A 174 -22.33 1.64 9.78
N VAL A 175 -21.60 0.61 9.31
CA VAL A 175 -20.27 0.76 8.74
C VAL A 175 -20.24 0.13 7.35
N CYS A 176 -19.77 0.87 6.36
CA CYS A 176 -19.49 0.33 5.03
C CYS A 176 -18.07 -0.25 5.00
N GLY A 177 -17.96 -1.58 5.00
CA GLY A 177 -16.69 -2.28 4.81
C GLY A 177 -16.28 -2.39 3.34
N LYS A 178 -15.07 -2.92 3.08
CA LYS A 178 -14.65 -3.31 1.71
C LYS A 178 -15.56 -4.43 1.19
N GLY A 179 -16.33 -4.16 0.13
CA GLY A 179 -17.21 -5.15 -0.51
C GLY A 179 -18.51 -4.61 -1.13
N ASN A 180 -18.79 -3.30 -1.02
CA ASN A 180 -19.81 -2.61 -1.82
C ASN A 180 -19.18 -1.90 -3.02
#